data_AF-A0A9C9W4A1-F1
#
_entry.id   AF-A0A9C9W4A1-F1
#
_cell.length_a   1.000
_cell.length_b   1.000
_cell.length_c   1.000
_cell.angle_alpha   90.00
_cell.angle_beta   90.00
_cell.angle_gamma   90.00
#
_symmetry.space_group_name_H-M   'P 1'
#
loop_
_entity.id
_entity.type
_entity.pdbx_description
1 polymer ?
#
loop_
_entity_poly.entity_id
_entity_poly.type
_entity_poly.pdbx_seq_one_letter_code
_entity_poly.pdbx_strand_id
1 'polypeptide(L)'
;MSPYYRYWGKAGTAGEGPASVHLLPYHCLDVAAAGQALLEINPRLAEYLARLTGLDVAGLRRWAPFFLALHDIGKFADAFQNLRPDLRTRLLGRAGSR
;
A
#
# COMPACT_ATOMS: atom_id res chain seq x y z
N MET A 1 -1.39 13.70 -14.13
CA MET A 1 -1.40 12.66 -13.06
C MET A 1 -0.44 13.08 -11.97
N SER A 2 -0.83 12.94 -10.72
CA SER A 2 -0.01 13.29 -9.55
C SER A 2 1.28 12.44 -9.47
N PRO A 3 2.38 12.98 -8.90
CA PRO A 3 3.70 12.33 -8.91
C PRO A 3 3.74 10.99 -8.18
N TYR A 4 2.87 10.77 -7.18
CA TYR A 4 2.82 9.52 -6.42
C TYR A 4 2.35 8.30 -7.22
N TYR A 5 1.73 8.48 -8.40
CA TYR A 5 1.38 7.37 -9.30
C TYR A 5 2.59 6.78 -10.04
N ARG A 6 3.79 7.31 -9.83
CA ARG A 6 5.04 6.82 -10.45
C ARG A 6 5.78 5.78 -9.61
N TYR A 7 5.21 5.35 -8.49
CA TYR A 7 5.83 4.40 -7.58
C TYR A 7 5.17 3.04 -7.72
N TRP A 8 5.96 1.97 -7.77
CA TRP A 8 5.44 0.61 -7.77
C TRP A 8 5.32 0.08 -6.33
N GLY A 9 4.23 -0.63 -6.03
CA GLY A 9 4.01 -1.31 -4.76
C GLY A 9 4.23 -2.83 -4.87
N LYS A 10 3.90 -3.40 -6.03
CA LYS A 10 4.21 -4.79 -6.39
C LYS A 10 4.63 -4.87 -7.85
N ALA A 11 5.63 -5.69 -8.13
CA ALA A 11 6.14 -5.95 -9.47
C ALA A 11 6.33 -7.46 -9.65
N GLY A 12 5.84 -8.01 -10.76
CA GLY A 12 6.10 -9.39 -11.17
C GLY A 12 7.55 -9.57 -11.63
N THR A 13 7.93 -10.79 -12.01
CA THR A 13 9.34 -11.10 -12.30
C THR A 13 9.82 -10.46 -13.60
N ALA A 14 11.13 -10.32 -13.78
CA ALA A 14 11.70 -9.79 -15.02
C ALA A 14 11.39 -10.75 -16.18
N GLY A 15 10.67 -10.27 -17.20
CA GLY A 15 10.23 -11.08 -18.35
C GLY A 15 8.72 -11.33 -18.41
N GLU A 16 8.01 -11.15 -17.29
CA GLU A 16 6.55 -11.08 -17.28
C GLU A 16 6.16 -9.66 -17.72
N GLY A 17 5.49 -9.56 -18.88
CA GLY A 17 5.24 -8.31 -19.63
C GLY A 17 4.64 -7.13 -18.84
N PRO A 18 4.36 -5.99 -19.52
CA PRO A 18 4.06 -4.70 -18.88
C PRO A 18 2.89 -4.67 -17.89
N ALA A 19 2.02 -5.70 -17.86
CA ALA A 19 0.93 -5.87 -16.91
C ALA A 19 1.38 -6.31 -15.49
N SER A 20 2.67 -6.56 -15.27
CA SER A 20 3.17 -7.09 -13.98
C SER A 20 3.37 -6.03 -12.88
N VAL A 21 3.05 -4.75 -13.12
CA VAL A 21 3.30 -3.67 -12.16
C VAL A 21 2.00 -3.12 -11.58
N HIS A 22 1.89 -3.20 -10.25
CA HIS A 22 0.80 -2.63 -9.49
C HIS A 22 1.31 -1.41 -8.70
N LEU A 23 0.69 -0.25 -8.94
CA LEU A 23 1.15 1.03 -8.41
C LEU A 23 0.94 1.12 -6.90
N LEU A 24 1.89 1.75 -6.23
CA LEU A 24 1.93 1.83 -4.77
C LEU A 24 0.66 2.44 -4.14
N PRO A 25 0.09 3.55 -4.65
CA PRO A 25 -1.15 4.08 -4.09
C PRO A 25 -2.32 3.09 -4.17
N TYR A 26 -2.42 2.32 -5.25
CA TYR A 26 -3.46 1.30 -5.38
C TYR A 26 -3.21 0.12 -4.46
N HIS A 27 -1.94 -0.31 -4.33
CA HIS A 27 -1.58 -1.37 -3.40
C HIS A 27 -2.01 -1.05 -1.96
N CYS A 28 -1.73 0.18 -1.53
CA CYS A 28 -2.12 0.70 -0.23
C CYS A 28 -3.65 0.73 -0.05
N LEU A 29 -4.38 1.21 -1.07
CA LEU A 29 -5.85 1.29 -1.03
C LEU A 29 -6.51 -0.08 -1.04
N ASP A 30 -5.95 -1.06 -1.75
CA ASP A 30 -6.46 -2.43 -1.77
C ASP A 30 -6.39 -3.06 -0.37
N VAL A 31 -5.27 -2.87 0.34
CA VAL A 31 -5.11 -3.34 1.73
C VAL A 31 -6.04 -2.60 2.69
N ALA A 32 -6.20 -1.29 2.52
CA ALA A 32 -7.15 -0.50 3.32
C ALA A 32 -8.60 -0.97 3.12
N ALA A 33 -9.01 -1.20 1.88
CA ALA A 33 -10.34 -1.68 1.54
C ALA A 33 -10.59 -3.10 2.09
N ALA A 34 -9.61 -4.00 1.95
CA ALA A 34 -9.69 -5.34 2.51
C ALA A 34 -9.83 -5.32 4.05
N GLY A 35 -9.07 -4.45 4.72
CA GLY A 35 -9.18 -4.26 6.17
C GLY A 35 -10.51 -3.67 6.61
N GLN A 36 -11.04 -2.69 5.87
CA GLN A 36 -12.37 -2.14 6.14
C GLN A 36 -13.45 -3.24 6.01
N ALA A 37 -13.45 -3.97 4.90
CA ALA A 37 -14.40 -5.06 4.66
C ALA A 37 -14.31 -6.13 5.78
N LEU A 38 -13.10 -6.49 6.22
CA LEU A 38 -12.89 -7.44 7.31
C LEU A 38 -13.54 -6.98 8.63
N LEU A 39 -13.40 -5.70 8.98
CA LEU A 39 -14.00 -5.12 10.19
C LEU A 39 -15.54 -4.96 10.09
N GLU A 40 -16.06 -4.86 8.88
CA GLU A 40 -17.50 -4.82 8.62
C GLU A 40 -18.12 -6.22 8.76
N ILE A 41 -17.52 -7.25 8.15
CA ILE A 41 -18.04 -8.62 8.18
C ILE A 41 -17.78 -9.34 9.51
N ASN A 42 -16.83 -8.86 10.33
CA ASN A 42 -16.48 -9.47 11.61
C ASN A 42 -16.60 -8.47 12.79
N PRO A 43 -17.81 -8.27 13.34
CA PRO A 43 -18.04 -7.35 14.46
C PRO A 43 -17.24 -7.71 15.72
N ARG A 44 -17.04 -9.00 16.01
CA ARG A 44 -16.26 -9.45 17.18
C ARG A 44 -14.80 -9.01 17.10
N LEU A 45 -14.21 -9.08 15.92
CA LEU A 45 -12.86 -8.58 15.68
C LEU A 45 -12.79 -7.07 15.88
N ALA A 46 -13.77 -6.33 15.34
CA ALA A 46 -13.82 -4.88 15.50
C ALA A 46 -13.95 -4.47 16.98
N GLU A 47 -14.81 -5.12 17.75
CA GLU A 47 -14.95 -4.88 19.19
C GLU A 47 -13.66 -5.23 19.96
N TYR A 48 -13.01 -6.33 19.61
CA TYR A 48 -11.74 -6.74 20.23
C TYR A 48 -10.64 -5.70 20.00
N LEU A 49 -10.45 -5.29 18.74
CA LEU A 49 -9.45 -4.28 18.38
C LEU A 49 -9.77 -2.90 18.95
N ALA A 50 -11.05 -2.53 19.04
CA ALA A 50 -11.49 -1.28 19.66
C ALA A 50 -11.06 -1.26 21.14
N ARG A 51 -11.32 -2.34 21.88
CA ARG A 51 -10.86 -2.48 23.27
C ARG A 51 -9.33 -2.42 23.41
N LEU A 52 -8.59 -3.11 22.53
CA LEU A 52 -7.13 -3.10 22.57
C LEU A 52 -6.52 -1.72 22.32
N THR A 53 -7.13 -0.95 21.43
CA THR A 53 -6.62 0.38 21.03
C THR A 53 -7.16 1.51 21.91
N GLY A 54 -8.16 1.24 22.75
CA GLY A 54 -8.87 2.26 23.53
C GLY A 54 -9.83 3.13 22.69
N LEU A 55 -10.08 2.77 21.44
CA LEU A 55 -11.04 3.43 20.56
C LEU A 55 -12.44 2.84 20.75
N ASP A 56 -13.47 3.60 20.37
CA ASP A 56 -14.77 3.01 20.09
C ASP A 56 -14.77 2.31 18.71
N VAL A 57 -15.79 1.50 18.43
CA VAL A 57 -15.87 0.75 17.17
C VAL A 57 -15.95 1.68 15.95
N ALA A 58 -16.62 2.82 16.09
CA ALA A 58 -16.73 3.82 15.02
C ALA A 58 -15.38 4.47 14.70
N GLY A 59 -14.61 4.84 15.73
CA GLY A 59 -13.26 5.37 15.62
C GLY A 59 -12.29 4.35 15.03
N LEU A 60 -12.35 3.10 15.48
CA LEU A 60 -11.55 2.02 14.90
C LEU A 60 -11.85 1.86 13.39
N ARG A 61 -13.13 1.77 13.01
CA ARG A 61 -13.53 1.62 11.60
C ARG A 61 -13.10 2.81 10.73
N ARG A 62 -12.92 3.99 11.31
CA ARG A 62 -12.40 5.17 10.60
C ARG A 62 -10.88 5.16 10.47
N TRP A 63 -10.17 4.83 11.54
CA TRP A 63 -8.71 4.96 11.59
C TRP A 63 -7.96 3.73 11.09
N ALA A 64 -8.51 2.53 11.25
CA ALA A 64 -7.84 1.31 10.83
C ALA A 64 -7.55 1.29 9.30
N PRO A 65 -8.52 1.60 8.40
CA PRO A 65 -8.24 1.65 6.97
C PRO A 65 -7.19 2.71 6.61
N PHE A 66 -7.16 3.84 7.32
CA PHE A 66 -6.15 4.87 7.13
C PHE A 66 -4.74 4.33 7.44
N PHE A 67 -4.53 3.72 8.61
CA PHE A 67 -3.21 3.16 8.96
C PHE A 67 -2.81 2.01 8.04
N LEU A 68 -3.76 1.19 7.59
CA LEU A 68 -3.53 0.14 6.60
C LEU A 68 -3.09 0.72 5.24
N ALA A 69 -3.66 1.85 4.81
CA ALA A 69 -3.20 2.54 3.61
C ALA A 69 -1.75 3.03 3.76
N LEU A 70 -1.29 3.33 4.97
CA LEU A 70 0.08 3.78 5.23
C LEU A 70 1.08 2.64 5.46
N HIS A 71 0.66 1.37 5.49
CA HIS A 71 1.53 0.24 5.88
C HIS A 71 2.82 0.17 5.06
N ASP A 72 2.73 0.53 3.78
CA ASP A 72 3.81 0.46 2.80
C ASP A 72 4.34 1.84 2.38
N ILE A 73 4.11 2.88 3.19
CA ILE A 73 4.60 4.24 2.89
C ILE A 73 6.12 4.29 2.66
N GLY A 74 6.88 3.38 3.30
CA GLY A 74 8.32 3.22 3.08
C GLY A 74 8.70 2.85 1.64
N LYS A 75 7.79 2.29 0.85
CA LYS A 75 8.04 1.94 -0.56
C LYS A 75 8.17 3.17 -1.46
N PHE A 76 7.80 4.37 -1.00
CA PHE A 76 8.11 5.63 -1.68
C PHE A 76 9.61 5.98 -1.61
N ALA A 77 10.40 5.31 -0.77
CA ALA A 77 11.84 5.54 -0.69
C ALA A 77 12.57 5.09 -1.98
N ASP A 78 13.59 5.87 -2.37
CA ASP A 78 14.40 5.56 -3.55
C ASP A 78 15.08 4.18 -3.43
N ALA A 79 15.53 3.81 -2.23
CA ALA A 79 16.16 2.51 -1.98
C ALA A 79 15.22 1.34 -2.32
N PHE A 80 13.92 1.44 -1.96
CA PHE A 80 12.94 0.42 -2.29
C PHE A 80 12.66 0.39 -3.80
N GLN A 81 12.43 1.55 -4.41
CA GLN A 81 12.15 1.61 -5.85
C GLN A 81 13.32 1.07 -6.69
N ASN A 82 14.56 1.20 -6.18
CA ASN A 82 15.77 0.69 -6.82
C ASN A 82 15.93 -0.84 -6.75
N LEU A 83 15.07 -1.56 -6.01
CA LEU A 83 15.01 -3.03 -6.11
C LEU A 83 14.60 -3.49 -7.53
N ARG A 84 13.97 -2.60 -8.30
CA ARG A 84 13.70 -2.77 -9.73
C ARG A 84 14.21 -1.56 -10.52
N PRO A 85 15.52 -1.50 -10.84
CA PRO A 85 16.13 -0.36 -11.53
C PRO A 85 15.48 -0.07 -12.90
N ASP A 86 15.01 -1.11 -13.58
CA ASP A 86 14.24 -1.03 -14.83
C ASP A 86 12.93 -0.25 -14.62
N LEU A 87 12.17 -0.59 -13.57
CA LEU A 87 10.92 0.10 -13.24
C LEU A 87 11.16 1.50 -12.68
N ARG A 88 12.21 1.69 -11.87
CA ARG A 88 12.60 3.01 -11.39
C ARG A 88 12.92 3.95 -12.54
N THR A 89 13.67 3.48 -13.53
CA THR A 89 13.99 4.27 -14.73
C THR A 89 12.71 4.56 -15.51
N ARG A 90 11.87 3.53 -15.76
CA ARG A 90 10.64 3.66 -16.54
C ARG A 90 9.58 4.58 -15.90
N LEU A 91 9.38 4.49 -14.59
CA LEU A 91 8.30 5.19 -13.89
C LEU A 91 8.73 6.53 -13.30
N LEU A 92 9.94 6.61 -12.73
CA LEU A 92 10.45 7.81 -12.06
C LEU A 92 11.41 8.64 -12.93
N GLY A 93 11.87 8.10 -14.07
CA GLY A 93 12.81 8.80 -14.95
C GLY A 93 14.21 8.96 -14.36
N ARG A 94 14.55 8.19 -13.32
CA ARG A 94 15.85 8.25 -12.65
C ARG A 94 16.66 7.01 -12.99
N ALA A 95 17.79 7.18 -13.68
CA ALA A 95 18.76 6.12 -13.86
C ALA A 95 19.27 5.63 -12.49
N GLY A 96 19.49 4.32 -12.35
CA GLY A 96 19.92 3.70 -11.08
C GLY A 96 21.18 4.38 -10.54
N SER A 97 21.12 4.95 -9.33
CA SER A 97 22.34 5.31 -8.63
C SER A 97 22.84 4.06 -7.90
N ARG A 98 24.15 3.85 -8.00
CA ARG A 98 24.88 2.83 -7.24
C ARG A 98 24.75 3.06 -5.75
#